data_AF-A0A0W0TMK9-F1
#
_entry.id   AF-A0A0W0TMK9-F1
#
_cell.length_a   1.000
_cell.length_b   1.000
_cell.length_c   1.000
_cell.angle_alpha   90.00
_cell.angle_beta   90.00
_cell.angle_gamma   90.00
#
_symmetry.space_group_name_H-M   'P 1'
#
loop_
_entity.id
_entity.type
_entity.pdbx_description
1 polymer ?
#
loop_
_entity_poly.entity_id
_entity_poly.type
_entity_poly.pdbx_seq_one_letter_code
_entity_poly.pdbx_strand_id
1 'polypeptide(L)'
;MDTIDKIKQQISENAILLYMKGTPKMPQCGFSARAVQCIDACGVDFAYVDVLANPDIRQTLPQYADWPTFPQLYVKGELIGGSDIILELYQQGELESLLRDAVAL
;
A
#
# COMPACT_ATOMS: atom_id res chain seq x y z
N MET A 1 21.76 -3.21 6.76
CA MET A 1 20.66 -3.98 6.17
C MET A 1 20.33 -3.31 4.86
N ASP A 2 20.26 -4.07 3.77
CA ASP A 2 19.94 -3.53 2.45
C ASP A 2 18.51 -2.96 2.46
N THR A 3 18.26 -1.88 1.73
CA THR A 3 16.92 -1.31 1.54
C THR A 3 15.97 -2.36 0.96
N ILE A 4 16.46 -3.24 0.09
CA ILE A 4 15.67 -4.34 -0.47
C ILE A 4 15.22 -5.31 0.63
N ASP A 5 16.11 -5.66 1.57
CA ASP A 5 15.76 -6.55 2.69
C ASP A 5 14.72 -5.90 3.61
N LYS A 6 14.84 -4.58 3.85
CA LYS A 6 13.86 -3.80 4.62
C LYS A 6 12.48 -3.82 3.94
N ILE A 7 12.43 -3.61 2.63
CA ILE A 7 11.18 -3.66 1.84
C ILE A 7 10.55 -5.06 1.93
N LYS A 8 11.35 -6.12 1.73
CA LYS A 8 10.87 -7.50 1.84
C LYS A 8 10.31 -7.80 3.22
N GLN A 9 11.02 -7.40 4.27
CA GLN A 9 10.58 -7.57 5.65
C GLN A 9 9.26 -6.84 5.92
N GLN A 10 9.17 -5.56 5.52
CA GLN A 10 7.94 -4.78 5.65
C GLN A 10 6.75 -5.46 4.96
N ILE A 11 6.95 -5.92 3.72
CA ILE A 11 5.93 -6.61 2.95
C ILE A 11 5.53 -7.95 3.60
N SER A 12 6.49 -8.70 4.18
CA SER A 12 6.20 -9.99 4.82
C SER A 12 5.55 -9.89 6.20
N GLU A 13 5.87 -8.84 6.96
CA GLU A 13 5.38 -8.66 8.34
C GLU A 13 3.98 -8.03 8.39
N ASN A 14 3.52 -7.42 7.31
CA ASN A 14 2.26 -6.69 7.26
C ASN A 14 1.32 -7.33 6.24
N ALA A 15 0.22 -7.92 6.72
CA ALA A 15 -0.78 -8.55 5.86
C ALA A 15 -1.40 -7.56 4.86
N ILE A 16 -1.54 -6.28 5.24
CA ILE A 16 -1.98 -5.19 4.38
C ILE A 16 -1.00 -4.03 4.59
N LEU A 17 -0.33 -3.60 3.51
CA LEU A 17 0.68 -2.55 3.56
C LEU A 17 0.49 -1.55 2.41
N LEU A 18 0.41 -0.27 2.75
CA LEU A 18 0.32 0.82 1.77
C LEU A 18 1.59 1.68 1.79
N TYR A 19 2.36 1.64 0.70
CA TYR A 19 3.38 2.66 0.45
C TYR A 19 2.73 3.91 -0.12
N MET A 20 2.84 5.04 0.57
CA MET A 20 2.13 6.27 0.22
C MET A 20 2.98 7.52 0.44
N LYS A 21 2.53 8.66 -0.10
CA LYS A 21 3.14 9.97 0.12
C LYS A 21 2.42 10.68 1.25
N GLY A 22 3.10 10.89 2.38
CA GLY A 22 2.49 11.34 3.63
C GLY A 22 1.95 10.19 4.46
N THR A 23 1.01 10.48 5.36
CA THR A 23 0.40 9.48 6.26
C THR A 23 -1.10 9.35 5.99
N PRO A 24 -1.79 8.28 6.44
CA PRO A 24 -3.23 8.14 6.26
C PRO A 24 -4.02 9.35 6.78
N LYS A 25 -3.58 9.93 7.90
CA LYS A 25 -4.20 11.13 8.49
C LYS A 25 -3.83 12.44 7.77
N MET A 26 -2.66 12.50 7.15
CA MET A 26 -2.13 13.68 6.47
C MET A 26 -1.48 13.27 5.13
N PRO A 27 -2.28 12.90 4.12
CA PRO A 27 -1.76 12.54 2.82
C PRO A 27 -1.21 13.78 2.11
N GLN A 28 -0.04 13.64 1.48
CA GLN A 28 0.63 14.72 0.74
C GLN A 28 0.49 14.57 -0.79
N CYS A 29 -0.40 13.68 -1.24
CA CYS A 29 -0.68 13.43 -2.65
C CYS A 29 -2.13 12.97 -2.81
N GLY A 30 -2.85 13.50 -3.82
CA GLY A 30 -4.25 13.15 -4.07
C GLY A 30 -4.48 11.66 -4.36
N PHE A 31 -3.53 11.00 -5.04
CA PHE A 31 -3.59 9.55 -5.27
C PHE A 31 -3.44 8.75 -3.98
N SER A 32 -2.54 9.17 -3.09
CA SER A 32 -2.40 8.57 -1.76
C SER A 32 -3.64 8.79 -0.90
N ALA A 33 -4.23 9.99 -0.94
CA ALA A 33 -5.47 10.29 -0.23
C ALA A 33 -6.63 9.39 -0.69
N ARG A 34 -6.77 9.21 -2.01
CA ARG A 34 -7.81 8.34 -2.58
C ARG A 34 -7.62 6.88 -2.18
N ALA A 35 -6.40 6.35 -2.28
CA ALA A 35 -6.12 4.97 -1.89
C ALA A 35 -6.45 4.71 -0.42
N VAL A 36 -6.04 5.63 0.47
CA VAL A 36 -6.38 5.56 1.91
C VAL A 36 -7.89 5.56 2.12
N GLN A 37 -8.63 6.47 1.47
CA GLN A 37 -10.08 6.53 1.59
C GLN A 37 -10.78 5.22 1.19
N CYS A 38 -10.32 4.55 0.13
CA CYS A 38 -10.88 3.28 -0.32
C CYS A 38 -10.61 2.16 0.70
N ILE A 39 -9.38 2.10 1.23
CA ILE A 39 -8.98 1.08 2.20
C ILE A 39 -9.69 1.30 3.55
N ASP A 40 -9.72 2.53 4.05
CA ASP A 40 -10.44 2.90 5.28
C ASP A 40 -11.93 2.57 5.20
N ALA A 41 -12.55 2.77 4.03
CA ALA A 41 -13.95 2.45 3.81
C ALA A 41 -14.26 0.94 3.93
N CYS A 42 -13.26 0.06 3.72
CA CYS A 42 -13.40 -1.37 3.95
C CYS A 42 -13.40 -1.74 5.45
N GLY A 43 -13.03 -0.82 6.34
CA GLY A 43 -13.09 -1.01 7.80
C GLY A 43 -12.09 -2.02 8.33
N VAL A 44 -10.90 -2.07 7.74
CA VAL A 44 -9.79 -2.96 8.11
C VAL A 44 -8.57 -2.15 8.50
N ASP A 45 -7.81 -2.64 9.48
CA ASP A 45 -6.53 -2.04 9.84
C ASP A 45 -5.47 -2.37 8.79
N PHE A 46 -4.63 -1.41 8.45
CA PHE A 46 -3.50 -1.60 7.54
C PHE A 46 -2.26 -0.84 8.01
N ALA A 47 -1.09 -1.37 7.65
CA ALA A 47 0.16 -0.68 7.86
C ALA A 47 0.44 0.28 6.70
N TYR A 48 1.23 1.32 6.96
CA TYR A 48 1.65 2.25 5.92
C TYR A 48 3.13 2.63 6.04
N VAL A 49 3.71 3.03 4.92
CA VAL A 49 5.06 3.61 4.86
C VAL A 49 4.99 4.92 4.09
N ASP A 50 5.40 6.00 4.76
CA ASP A 50 5.58 7.29 4.10
C ASP A 50 6.89 7.31 3.31
N VAL A 51 6.79 7.25 1.99
CA VAL A 51 7.96 7.25 1.09
C VAL A 51 8.61 8.63 0.97
N LEU A 52 7.95 9.69 1.44
CA LEU A 52 8.58 11.02 1.51
C LEU A 52 9.55 11.11 2.70
N ALA A 53 9.23 10.43 3.80
CA ALA A 53 10.10 10.30 4.96
C ALA A 53 11.20 9.22 4.78
N ASN A 54 11.03 8.31 3.82
CA ASN A 54 11.95 7.20 3.52
C ASN A 54 12.45 7.29 2.06
N PRO A 55 13.43 8.17 1.76
CA PRO A 55 13.93 8.39 0.40
C PRO A 55 14.62 7.14 -0.19
N ASP A 56 15.22 6.31 0.65
CA ASP A 56 15.76 4.99 0.32
C ASP A 56 14.67 4.09 -0.30
N ILE A 57 13.55 3.93 0.40
CA ILE A 57 12.42 3.13 -0.07
C ILE A 57 11.84 3.73 -1.35
N ARG A 58 11.69 5.06 -1.41
CA ARG A 58 11.16 5.75 -2.60
C ARG A 58 11.97 5.47 -3.86
N GLN A 59 13.29 5.32 -3.74
CA GLN A 59 14.18 5.07 -4.87
C GLN A 59 14.21 3.58 -5.24
N THR A 60 14.21 2.69 -4.25
CA THR A 60 14.38 1.24 -4.46
C THR A 60 13.09 0.50 -4.79
N LEU A 61 11.97 0.86 -4.14
CA LEU A 61 10.70 0.12 -4.27
C LEU A 61 10.19 0.05 -5.71
N PRO A 62 10.23 1.12 -6.54
CA PRO A 62 9.74 1.03 -7.91
C PRO A 62 10.47 0.00 -8.76
N GLN A 63 11.76 -0.21 -8.51
CA GLN A 63 12.56 -1.22 -9.20
C GLN A 63 12.28 -2.63 -8.68
N TYR A 64 12.12 -2.78 -7.37
CA TYR A 64 11.76 -4.05 -6.75
C TYR A 64 10.37 -4.54 -7.19
N ALA A 65 9.41 -3.63 -7.25
CA ALA A 65 8.01 -3.91 -7.53
C ALA A 65 7.69 -4.04 -9.04
N ASP A 66 8.65 -3.70 -9.91
CA ASP A 66 8.41 -3.42 -11.33
C ASP A 66 7.21 -2.46 -11.54
N TRP A 67 7.09 -1.47 -10.63
CA TRP A 67 5.94 -0.56 -10.58
C TRP A 67 6.40 0.89 -10.34
N PRO A 68 6.27 1.80 -11.32
CA PRO A 68 6.95 3.10 -11.30
C PRO A 68 6.33 4.15 -10.38
N THR A 69 5.12 3.93 -9.84
CA THR A 69 4.33 4.98 -9.18
C THR A 69 3.96 4.68 -7.74
N PHE A 70 3.48 5.71 -7.04
CA PHE A 70 2.93 5.64 -5.69
C PHE A 70 1.53 6.29 -5.68
N PRO A 71 0.58 5.81 -4.86
CA PRO A 71 0.73 4.77 -3.84
C PRO A 71 0.86 3.35 -4.40
N GLN A 72 1.35 2.41 -3.60
CA GLN A 72 1.39 0.96 -3.90
C GLN A 72 0.78 0.17 -2.73
N LEU A 73 -0.27 -0.60 -3.00
CA LEU A 73 -0.91 -1.49 -2.02
C LEU A 73 -0.36 -2.90 -2.17
N TYR A 74 0.10 -3.47 -1.05
CA TYR A 74 0.48 -4.86 -0.93
C TYR A 74 -0.50 -5.58 0.00
N VAL A 75 -0.90 -6.78 -0.38
CA VAL A 75 -1.76 -7.66 0.42
C VAL A 75 -1.15 -9.06 0.44
N LYS A 76 -0.91 -9.62 1.63
CA LYS A 76 -0.24 -10.92 1.85
C LYS A 76 1.05 -11.11 1.05
N GLY A 77 1.83 -10.05 0.92
CA GLY A 77 3.10 -10.08 0.20
C GLY A 77 3.02 -9.80 -1.30
N GLU A 78 1.82 -9.70 -1.86
CA GLU A 78 1.59 -9.48 -3.29
C GLU A 78 1.23 -8.02 -3.59
N LEU A 79 1.78 -7.48 -4.69
CA LEU A 79 1.42 -6.15 -5.16
C LEU A 79 0.04 -6.19 -5.81
N ILE A 80 -0.92 -5.45 -5.25
CA ILE A 80 -2.27 -5.30 -5.80
C ILE A 80 -2.30 -4.20 -6.86
N GLY A 81 -1.60 -3.09 -6.61
CA GLY A 81 -1.46 -2.01 -7.57
C GLY A 81 -1.50 -0.61 -6.97
N GLY A 82 -1.71 0.37 -7.85
CA GLY A 82 -1.76 1.79 -7.51
C GLY A 82 -3.15 2.33 -7.23
N SER A 83 -3.26 3.66 -7.09
CA SER A 83 -4.51 4.33 -6.68
C SER A 83 -5.72 4.04 -7.57
N ASP A 84 -5.53 3.88 -8.88
CA ASP A 84 -6.66 3.68 -9.80
C ASP A 84 -7.17 2.23 -9.72
N ILE A 85 -6.27 1.25 -9.60
CA ILE A 85 -6.64 -0.16 -9.38
C ILE A 85 -7.35 -0.32 -8.04
N ILE A 86 -6.84 0.32 -6.98
CA ILE A 86 -7.48 0.30 -5.66
C ILE A 86 -8.91 0.86 -5.74
N LEU A 87 -9.12 1.96 -6.47
CA LEU A 87 -10.45 2.54 -6.66
C LEU A 87 -11.37 1.60 -7.43
N GLU A 88 -10.88 0.98 -8.49
CA GLU A 88 -11.64 0.04 -9.32
C GLU A 88 -12.10 -1.18 -8.49
N LEU A 89 -11.18 -1.82 -7.77
CA LEU A 89 -11.48 -2.94 -6.88
C LEU A 89 -12.48 -2.55 -5.79
N TYR A 90 -12.38 -1.33 -5.25
CA TYR A 90 -13.35 -0.82 -4.28
C TYR A 90 -14.74 -0.65 -4.89
N GLN A 91 -14.84 -0.06 -6.09
CA GLN A 91 -16.10 0.12 -6.79
C GLN A 91 -16.77 -1.20 -7.17
N GLN A 92 -15.98 -2.25 -7.40
CA GLN A 92 -16.45 -3.61 -7.67
C GLN A 92 -16.80 -4.39 -6.40
N GLY A 93 -16.47 -3.88 -5.20
CA GLY A 93 -16.64 -4.58 -3.92
C GLY A 93 -15.60 -5.68 -3.67
N GLU A 94 -14.65 -5.86 -4.59
CA GLU A 94 -13.60 -6.89 -4.51
C GLU A 94 -12.52 -6.50 -3.50
N LEU A 95 -12.23 -5.20 -3.35
CA LEU A 95 -11.23 -4.71 -2.39
C LEU A 95 -11.60 -5.11 -0.96
N GLU A 96 -12.86 -4.97 -0.56
CA GLU A 96 -13.28 -5.31 0.80
C GLU A 96 -13.06 -6.79 1.10
N SER A 97 -13.47 -7.66 0.16
CA SER A 97 -13.30 -9.11 0.29
C SER A 97 -11.81 -9.47 0.41
N LEU A 98 -10.99 -8.94 -0.50
CA LEU A 98 -9.55 -9.15 -0.53
C LEU A 98 -8.86 -8.77 0.79
N LEU A 99 -9.21 -7.60 1.34
CA LEU A 99 -8.60 -7.11 2.56
C LEU A 99 -9.10 -7.85 3.80
N ARG A 100 -10.40 -8.17 3.90
CA ARG A 100 -10.94 -8.96 5.01
C ARG A 100 -10.33 -10.35 5.07
N ASP A 101 -10.18 -11.00 3.92
CA ASP A 101 -9.52 -12.31 3.82
C ASP A 101 -8.03 -12.24 4.22
N ALA A 102 -7.43 -11.04 4.18
CA ALA A 102 -6.07 -10.80 4.64
C ALA A 102 -5.90 -10.74 6.14
N VAL A 103 -6.91 -10.29 6.87
CA VAL A 103 -6.89 -10.20 8.34
C VAL A 103 -7.58 -11.37 9.06
N ALA A 104 -8.32 -12.22 8.34
CA ALA A 104 -9.07 -13.33 8.92
C ALA A 104 -8.24 -14.61 9.22
N LEU A 105 -6.93 -14.61 8.98
CA LEU A 105 -6.00 -15.72 9.24
C LEU A 105 -5.08 -15.42 10.42
#